data_AF-A0A2J6T4S8-F1
#
_entry.id   AF-A0A2J6T4S8-F1
#
_cell.length_a   1.000
_cell.length_b   1.000
_cell.length_c   1.000
_cell.angle_alpha   90.00
_cell.angle_beta   90.00
_cell.angle_gamma   90.00
#
_symmetry.space_group_name_H-M   'P 1'
#
loop_
_entity.id
_entity.type
_entity.pdbx_description
1 polymer ?
#
loop_
_entity_poly.entity_id
_entity_poly.type
_entity_poly.pdbx_seq_one_letter_code
_entity_poly.pdbx_strand_id
1 'polypeptide(L)'
;MAATIEKFVGADITDEIIAQAADLFSLHYGVWGFIAKEKMEVHEGSRVKMSLGKLREQVLPPFKSPNCKHIYVRGLLPSTPSAYHPPFSVGHVFATRFLHNNRPVLWITQLVVHSAHRNQGIAKALLEALREENAQMVGVLSSNPYAIAAVLRAFGSGLERVEKVLEMTRRNATRVMASCPIEYVRHSTVRGKLFSDKDDIEDIDGKAVVSCADTGFWVDHQESEQALKVLKAKGVKWPLGELPQGCEFLVLVEVRDGMRVGSIYPHMV
;
A
#
# COMPACT_ATOMS: atom_id res chain seq x y z
N MET A 1 -13.79 13.70 -14.47
CA MET A 1 -14.90 12.83 -14.02
C MET A 1 -14.46 12.12 -12.75
N ALA A 2 -15.34 12.02 -11.74
CA ALA A 2 -15.03 11.26 -10.53
C ALA A 2 -15.20 9.77 -10.80
N ALA A 3 -14.31 8.94 -10.26
CA ALA A 3 -14.45 7.49 -10.33
C ALA A 3 -15.56 7.01 -9.39
N THR A 4 -16.38 6.07 -9.86
CA THR A 4 -17.31 5.34 -9.01
C THR A 4 -16.50 4.38 -8.13
N ILE A 5 -16.74 4.40 -6.82
CA ILE A 5 -16.04 3.56 -5.86
C ILE A 5 -16.94 2.39 -5.47
N GLU A 6 -16.39 1.18 -5.55
CA GLU A 6 -17.06 -0.05 -5.13
C GLU A 6 -16.20 -0.81 -4.13
N LYS A 7 -16.85 -1.48 -3.17
CA LYS A 7 -16.20 -2.16 -2.05
C LYS A 7 -16.76 -3.57 -1.90
N PHE A 8 -15.85 -4.53 -1.73
CA PHE A 8 -16.14 -5.95 -1.64
C PHE A 8 -15.40 -6.55 -0.45
N VAL A 9 -16.00 -7.56 0.17
CA VAL A 9 -15.53 -8.11 1.44
C VAL A 9 -15.60 -9.63 1.40
N GLY A 10 -14.52 -10.29 1.84
CA GLY A 10 -14.51 -11.74 2.04
C GLY A 10 -14.95 -12.49 0.78
N ALA A 11 -16.05 -13.24 0.87
CA ALA A 11 -16.57 -14.05 -0.23
C ALA A 11 -17.10 -13.23 -1.42
N ASP A 12 -17.42 -11.93 -1.24
CA ASP A 12 -17.85 -11.05 -2.32
C ASP A 12 -16.70 -10.68 -3.27
N ILE A 13 -15.46 -11.01 -2.90
CA ILE A 13 -14.27 -10.83 -3.74
C ILE A 13 -14.16 -12.05 -4.68
N THR A 14 -14.89 -12.01 -5.79
CA THR A 14 -14.99 -13.13 -6.75
C THR A 14 -13.73 -13.30 -7.61
N ASP A 15 -13.63 -14.44 -8.30
CA ASP A 15 -12.55 -14.75 -9.27
C ASP A 15 -12.45 -13.69 -10.36
N GLU A 16 -13.57 -13.18 -10.85
CA GLU A 16 -13.61 -12.14 -11.88
C GLU A 16 -13.02 -10.83 -11.36
N ILE A 17 -13.32 -10.46 -10.12
CA ILE A 17 -12.74 -9.29 -9.46
C ILE A 17 -11.23 -9.46 -9.28
N ILE A 18 -10.80 -10.64 -8.84
CA ILE A 18 -9.39 -10.98 -8.65
C ILE A 18 -8.64 -10.93 -9.98
N ALA A 19 -9.20 -11.49 -11.05
CA ALA A 19 -8.62 -11.46 -12.39
C ALA A 19 -8.42 -10.02 -12.88
N GLN A 20 -9.45 -9.18 -12.77
CA GLN A 20 -9.36 -7.76 -13.15
C GLN A 20 -8.30 -7.01 -12.34
N ALA A 21 -8.18 -7.28 -11.04
CA ALA A 21 -7.17 -6.67 -10.20
C ALA A 21 -5.75 -7.13 -10.56
N ALA A 22 -5.59 -8.43 -10.84
CA ALA A 22 -4.33 -9.03 -11.27
C ALA A 22 -3.86 -8.47 -12.63
N ASP A 23 -4.78 -8.24 -13.57
CA ASP A 23 -4.50 -7.60 -14.86
C ASP A 23 -4.05 -6.15 -14.66
N LEU A 24 -4.79 -5.36 -13.88
CA LEU A 24 -4.42 -3.97 -13.60
C LEU A 24 -3.04 -3.88 -12.92
N PHE A 25 -2.78 -4.74 -11.94
CA PHE A 25 -1.48 -4.84 -11.27
C PHE A 25 -0.38 -5.15 -12.29
N SER A 26 -0.57 -6.18 -13.10
CA SER A 26 0.39 -6.67 -14.10
C SER A 26 0.74 -5.67 -15.19
N LEU A 27 -0.10 -4.66 -15.39
CA LEU A 27 0.07 -3.61 -16.39
C LEU A 27 0.65 -2.32 -15.78
N HIS A 28 0.31 -1.99 -14.53
CA HIS A 28 0.57 -0.65 -13.97
C HIS A 28 1.34 -0.61 -12.65
N TYR A 29 1.67 -1.74 -12.03
CA TYR A 29 2.36 -1.72 -10.74
C TYR A 29 3.84 -1.31 -10.87
N GLY A 30 4.64 -2.07 -11.63
CA GLY A 30 6.07 -1.82 -11.74
C GLY A 30 6.79 -2.78 -12.68
N VAL A 31 8.11 -2.71 -12.68
CA VAL A 31 9.02 -3.62 -13.40
C VAL A 31 10.07 -4.15 -12.43
N TRP A 32 10.70 -5.28 -12.78
CA TRP A 32 11.79 -5.85 -12.01
C TRP A 32 13.08 -5.06 -12.18
N GLY A 33 13.81 -4.86 -11.08
CA GLY A 33 15.11 -4.20 -11.09
C GLY A 33 16.24 -5.13 -11.56
N PHE A 34 17.43 -4.58 -11.75
CA PHE A 34 18.58 -5.32 -12.30
C PHE A 34 19.00 -6.53 -11.44
N ILE A 35 18.87 -6.43 -10.11
CA ILE A 35 19.22 -7.52 -9.16
C ILE A 35 18.22 -8.68 -9.23
N ALA A 36 17.00 -8.44 -9.74
CA ALA A 36 15.93 -9.44 -9.72
C ALA A 36 16.26 -10.71 -10.53
N LYS A 37 17.11 -10.59 -11.56
CA LYS A 37 17.58 -11.75 -12.33
C LYS A 37 18.36 -12.74 -11.46
N GLU A 38 19.22 -12.22 -10.58
CA GLU A 38 20.02 -13.05 -9.67
C GLU A 38 19.18 -13.59 -8.51
N LYS A 39 18.28 -12.77 -7.95
CA LYS A 39 17.55 -13.11 -6.72
C LYS A 39 16.24 -13.85 -6.93
N MET A 40 15.61 -13.70 -8.10
CA MET A 40 14.26 -14.19 -8.37
C MET A 40 14.11 -14.87 -9.74
N GLU A 41 15.18 -15.00 -10.52
CA GLU A 41 15.17 -15.60 -11.86
C GLU A 41 14.20 -14.91 -12.84
N VAL A 42 14.00 -13.59 -12.69
CA VAL A 42 13.15 -12.77 -13.56
C VAL A 42 13.98 -11.78 -14.39
N HIS A 43 13.47 -11.41 -15.56
CA HIS A 43 14.17 -10.46 -16.42
C HIS A 43 14.03 -9.03 -15.92
N GLU A 44 15.15 -8.32 -15.79
CA GLU A 44 15.19 -6.87 -15.58
C GLU A 44 14.31 -6.13 -16.61
N GLY A 45 13.62 -5.09 -16.15
CA GLY A 45 12.75 -4.25 -16.98
C GLY A 45 11.44 -4.92 -17.41
N SER A 46 11.29 -6.23 -17.21
CA SER A 46 10.02 -6.91 -17.45
C SER A 46 9.00 -6.56 -16.36
N ARG A 47 7.71 -6.54 -16.74
CA ARG A 47 6.62 -6.19 -15.82
C ARG A 47 6.52 -7.21 -14.69
N VAL A 48 6.32 -6.72 -13.47
CA VAL A 48 5.88 -7.56 -12.36
C VAL A 48 4.51 -8.12 -12.71
N LYS A 49 4.40 -9.45 -12.83
CA LYS A 49 3.15 -10.12 -13.17
C LYS A 49 2.49 -10.72 -11.94
N MET A 50 1.19 -10.52 -11.85
CA MET A 50 0.30 -11.13 -10.87
C MET A 50 -0.71 -11.99 -11.62
N SER A 51 -0.84 -13.25 -11.22
CA SER A 51 -1.92 -14.12 -11.69
C SER A 51 -3.02 -14.19 -10.62
N LEU A 52 -4.21 -14.65 -11.01
CA LEU A 52 -5.30 -14.91 -10.07
C LEU A 52 -4.84 -15.84 -8.93
N GLY A 53 -4.12 -16.92 -9.26
CA GLY A 53 -3.61 -17.88 -8.27
C GLY A 53 -2.61 -17.24 -7.29
N LYS A 54 -1.64 -16.46 -7.81
CA LYS A 54 -0.67 -15.75 -6.95
C LYS A 54 -1.35 -14.70 -6.08
N LEU A 55 -2.33 -13.97 -6.60
CA LEU A 55 -3.07 -12.97 -5.82
C LEU A 55 -3.83 -13.66 -4.68
N ARG A 56 -4.51 -14.78 -4.95
CA ARG A 56 -5.17 -15.57 -3.91
C ARG A 56 -4.22 -16.00 -2.81
N GLU A 57 -3.10 -16.60 -3.19
CA GLU A 57 -2.12 -17.12 -2.25
C GLU A 57 -1.49 -16.01 -1.40
N GLN A 58 -1.06 -14.91 -2.05
CA GLN A 58 -0.21 -13.90 -1.43
C GLN A 58 -0.99 -12.72 -0.83
N VAL A 59 -2.21 -12.45 -1.30
CA VAL A 59 -2.99 -11.26 -0.92
C VAL A 59 -4.29 -11.64 -0.23
N LEU A 60 -4.89 -12.79 -0.59
CA LEU A 60 -6.16 -13.29 -0.04
C LEU A 60 -6.03 -14.70 0.57
N PRO A 61 -5.02 -14.98 1.41
CA PRO A 61 -4.82 -16.33 1.94
C PRO A 61 -6.02 -16.78 2.77
N PRO A 62 -6.40 -18.07 2.73
CA PRO A 62 -7.55 -18.57 3.48
C PRO A 62 -7.40 -18.27 4.97
N PHE A 63 -8.50 -17.82 5.59
CA PHE A 63 -8.49 -17.43 6.99
C PHE A 63 -8.34 -18.63 7.92
N LYS A 64 -7.44 -18.50 8.91
CA LYS A 64 -7.37 -19.41 10.07
C LYS A 64 -8.09 -18.85 11.31
N SER A 65 -8.61 -17.62 11.22
CA SER A 65 -9.23 -16.89 12.34
C SER A 65 -10.50 -16.17 11.88
N PRO A 66 -11.60 -16.23 12.65
CA PRO A 66 -12.86 -15.55 12.32
C PRO A 66 -12.75 -14.02 12.38
N ASN A 67 -11.69 -13.49 13.01
CA ASN A 67 -11.47 -12.05 13.14
C ASN A 67 -10.64 -11.46 11.99
N CYS A 68 -10.32 -12.27 10.98
CA CYS A 68 -9.62 -11.84 9.78
C CYS A 68 -10.62 -11.58 8.64
N LYS A 69 -10.43 -10.49 7.90
CA LYS A 69 -11.28 -10.12 6.78
C LYS A 69 -10.46 -9.45 5.69
N HIS A 70 -10.58 -9.94 4.46
CA HIS A 70 -10.05 -9.28 3.28
C HIS A 70 -11.06 -8.27 2.76
N ILE A 71 -10.56 -7.10 2.37
CA ILE A 71 -11.33 -6.01 1.81
C ILE A 71 -10.68 -5.63 0.48
N TYR A 72 -11.51 -5.48 -0.54
CA TYR A 72 -11.12 -4.97 -1.83
C TYR A 72 -11.96 -3.73 -2.15
N VAL A 73 -11.31 -2.66 -2.58
CA VAL A 73 -11.99 -1.46 -3.09
C VAL A 73 -11.46 -1.16 -4.47
N ARG A 74 -12.34 -0.86 -5.43
CA ARG A 74 -11.96 -0.43 -6.78
C ARG A 74 -12.59 0.89 -7.18
N GLY A 75 -11.90 1.59 -8.06
CA GLY A 75 -12.40 2.79 -8.74
C GLY A 75 -12.68 2.46 -10.20
N LEU A 76 -13.87 2.81 -10.68
CA LEU A 76 -14.31 2.60 -12.05
C LEU A 76 -14.54 3.94 -12.74
N LEU A 77 -14.11 4.06 -13.99
CA LEU A 77 -14.56 5.13 -14.89
C LEU A 77 -15.53 4.58 -15.92
N PRO A 78 -16.53 5.38 -16.35
CA PRO A 78 -17.37 5.00 -17.47
C PRO A 78 -16.51 4.83 -18.72
N SER A 79 -16.81 3.80 -19.51
CA SER A 79 -16.27 3.68 -20.85
C SER A 79 -16.85 4.76 -21.75
N THR A 80 -16.14 5.12 -22.83
CA THR A 80 -16.60 6.14 -23.77
C THR A 80 -17.97 5.75 -24.33
N PRO A 81 -18.91 6.71 -24.53
CA PRO A 81 -20.28 6.42 -24.97
C PRO A 81 -20.40 5.68 -26.31
N SER A 82 -19.32 5.62 -27.09
CA SER A 82 -19.26 4.99 -28.40
C SER A 82 -19.04 3.47 -28.34
N ALA A 83 -18.76 2.88 -27.19
CA ALA A 83 -18.50 1.45 -27.07
C ALA A 83 -19.43 0.81 -26.04
N TYR A 84 -20.03 -0.33 -26.41
CA TYR A 84 -20.63 -1.30 -25.50
C TYR A 84 -19.54 -1.94 -24.61
N HIS A 85 -18.82 -1.12 -23.85
CA HIS A 85 -17.75 -1.56 -22.99
C HIS A 85 -18.16 -1.33 -21.54
N PRO A 86 -18.01 -2.33 -20.67
CA PRO A 86 -18.28 -2.17 -19.25
C PRO A 86 -17.36 -1.06 -18.68
N PRO A 87 -17.72 -0.45 -17.54
CA PRO A 87 -16.82 0.46 -16.83
C PRO A 87 -15.45 -0.21 -16.61
N PHE A 88 -14.38 0.54 -16.77
CA PHE A 88 -13.03 0.00 -16.62
C PHE A 88 -12.39 0.42 -15.30
N SER A 89 -11.60 -0.49 -14.73
CA SER A 89 -10.90 -0.26 -13.45
C SER A 89 -9.74 0.69 -13.64
N VAL A 90 -9.74 1.78 -12.87
CA VAL A 90 -8.67 2.79 -12.87
C VAL A 90 -7.79 2.73 -11.63
N GLY A 91 -8.15 1.90 -10.67
CA GLY A 91 -7.36 1.66 -9.48
C GLY A 91 -8.05 0.71 -8.52
N HIS A 92 -7.26 0.10 -7.65
CA HIS A 92 -7.78 -0.71 -6.56
C HIS A 92 -6.88 -0.65 -5.33
N VAL A 93 -7.43 -1.07 -4.21
CA VAL A 93 -6.69 -1.34 -2.98
C VAL A 93 -7.16 -2.67 -2.40
N PHE A 94 -6.20 -3.52 -2.06
CA PHE A 94 -6.41 -4.68 -1.20
C PHE A 94 -5.91 -4.35 0.20
N ALA A 95 -6.73 -4.73 1.19
CA ALA A 95 -6.34 -4.66 2.57
C ALA A 95 -6.86 -5.87 3.35
N THR A 96 -6.13 -6.22 4.40
CA THR A 96 -6.53 -7.30 5.32
C THR A 96 -6.68 -6.74 6.72
N ARG A 97 -7.88 -6.87 7.27
CA ARG A 97 -8.18 -6.54 8.65
C ARG A 97 -7.97 -7.76 9.53
N PHE A 98 -7.26 -7.61 10.64
CA PHE A 98 -7.05 -8.67 11.64
C PHE A 98 -6.91 -8.07 13.05
N LEU A 99 -6.86 -8.92 14.08
CA LEU A 99 -6.64 -8.48 15.47
C LEU A 99 -5.18 -8.69 15.88
N HIS A 100 -4.60 -7.66 16.47
CA HIS A 100 -3.34 -7.74 17.20
C HIS A 100 -3.57 -7.25 18.64
N ASN A 101 -3.43 -8.12 19.64
CA ASN A 101 -3.72 -7.81 21.05
C ASN A 101 -5.11 -7.16 21.24
N ASN A 102 -6.15 -7.75 20.64
CA ASN A 102 -7.53 -7.23 20.61
C ASN A 102 -7.72 -5.86 19.95
N ARG A 103 -6.68 -5.30 19.33
CA ARG A 103 -6.77 -4.05 18.55
C ARG A 103 -6.92 -4.39 17.06
N PRO A 104 -7.96 -3.85 16.38
CA PRO A 104 -8.10 -3.98 14.93
C PRO A 104 -6.95 -3.31 14.17
N VAL A 105 -6.25 -4.09 13.35
CA VAL A 105 -5.24 -3.64 12.39
C VAL A 105 -5.82 -3.80 10.99
N LEU A 106 -5.60 -2.81 10.13
CA LEU A 106 -5.82 -2.91 8.69
C LEU A 106 -4.46 -2.84 7.98
N TRP A 107 -4.08 -3.90 7.29
CA TRP A 107 -2.83 -3.93 6.53
C TRP A 107 -3.11 -3.80 5.04
N ILE A 108 -2.60 -2.75 4.41
CA ILE A 108 -2.72 -2.53 2.96
C ILE A 108 -1.62 -3.34 2.27
N THR A 109 -2.03 -4.28 1.42
CA THR A 109 -1.12 -5.18 0.69
C THR A 109 -0.87 -4.72 -0.74
N GLN A 110 -1.87 -4.11 -1.38
CA GLN A 110 -1.73 -3.55 -2.72
C GLN A 110 -2.52 -2.26 -2.82
N LEU A 111 -1.91 -1.24 -3.41
CA LEU A 111 -2.55 0.00 -3.83
C LEU A 111 -2.07 0.31 -5.24
N VAL A 112 -2.93 0.09 -6.24
CA VAL A 112 -2.60 0.26 -7.65
C VAL A 112 -3.49 1.33 -8.25
N VAL A 113 -2.90 2.26 -8.99
CA VAL A 113 -3.63 3.22 -9.81
C VAL A 113 -3.08 3.13 -11.23
N HIS A 114 -4.00 3.02 -12.20
CA HIS A 114 -3.69 3.03 -13.62
C HIS A 114 -2.79 4.22 -13.95
N SER A 115 -1.70 4.00 -14.68
CA SER A 115 -0.64 5.01 -14.89
C SER A 115 -1.16 6.33 -15.47
N ALA A 116 -2.06 6.26 -16.46
CA ALA A 116 -2.70 7.44 -17.06
C ALA A 116 -3.68 8.20 -16.14
N HIS A 117 -4.03 7.63 -14.99
CA HIS A 117 -4.98 8.19 -14.04
C HIS A 117 -4.35 8.50 -12.66
N ARG A 118 -3.02 8.40 -12.54
CA ARG A 118 -2.29 8.83 -11.34
C ARG A 118 -2.41 10.34 -11.14
N ASN A 119 -2.25 10.80 -9.89
CA ASN A 119 -2.40 12.20 -9.48
C ASN A 119 -3.79 12.83 -9.67
N GLN A 120 -4.83 12.03 -9.95
CA GLN A 120 -6.22 12.50 -10.11
C GLN A 120 -7.10 12.22 -8.88
N GLY A 121 -6.50 11.97 -7.71
CA GLY A 121 -7.23 11.72 -6.46
C GLY A 121 -7.78 10.30 -6.28
N ILE A 122 -7.56 9.38 -7.23
CA ILE A 122 -8.08 8.00 -7.17
C ILE A 122 -7.60 7.25 -5.93
N ALA A 123 -6.29 7.24 -5.67
CA ALA A 123 -5.73 6.57 -4.48
C ALA A 123 -6.35 7.10 -3.18
N LYS A 124 -6.62 8.41 -3.11
CA LYS A 124 -7.27 9.03 -1.96
C LYS A 124 -8.69 8.50 -1.79
N ALA A 125 -9.50 8.49 -2.85
CA ALA A 125 -10.87 7.98 -2.80
C ALA A 125 -10.95 6.49 -2.40
N LEU A 126 -10.02 5.68 -2.92
CA LEU A 126 -9.90 4.26 -2.55
C LEU A 126 -9.59 4.08 -1.05
N LEU A 127 -8.63 4.84 -0.52
CA LEU A 127 -8.24 4.77 0.89
C LEU A 127 -9.31 5.35 1.82
N GLU A 128 -10.05 6.36 1.38
CA GLU A 128 -11.19 6.92 2.15
C GLU A 128 -12.30 5.88 2.34
N ALA A 129 -12.64 5.09 1.31
CA ALA A 129 -13.60 3.98 1.42
C ALA A 129 -13.11 2.84 2.35
N LEU A 130 -11.79 2.68 2.53
CA LEU A 130 -11.23 1.75 3.51
C LEU A 130 -11.33 2.25 4.95
N ARG A 131 -11.45 3.56 5.20
CA ARG A 131 -11.52 4.12 6.58
C ARG A 131 -12.73 3.64 7.37
N GLU A 132 -13.78 3.21 6.69
CA GLU A 132 -15.00 2.68 7.29
C GLU A 132 -14.79 1.36 8.07
N GLU A 133 -13.63 0.71 7.93
CA GLU A 133 -13.34 -0.57 8.58
C GLU A 133 -12.98 -0.45 10.08
N ASN A 134 -13.05 0.76 10.65
CA ASN A 134 -12.83 1.07 12.08
C ASN A 134 -11.55 0.42 12.64
N ALA A 135 -10.47 0.49 11.86
CA ALA A 135 -9.16 0.02 12.28
C ALA A 135 -8.55 1.03 13.26
N GLN A 136 -7.90 0.54 14.32
CA GLN A 136 -7.12 1.38 15.23
C GLN A 136 -5.70 1.59 14.72
N MET A 137 -5.21 0.69 13.87
CA MET A 137 -3.89 0.76 13.27
C MET A 137 -3.97 0.46 11.77
N VAL A 138 -3.23 1.20 10.96
CA VAL A 138 -3.08 0.92 9.52
C VAL A 138 -1.62 0.78 9.16
N GLY A 139 -1.25 -0.37 8.58
CA GLY A 139 0.10 -0.66 8.14
C GLY A 139 0.19 -0.76 6.62
N VAL A 140 1.35 -0.39 6.08
CA VAL A 140 1.67 -0.59 4.66
C VAL A 140 3.19 -0.79 4.49
N LEU A 141 3.53 -1.70 3.58
CA LEU A 141 4.84 -1.77 2.94
C LEU A 141 4.67 -1.29 1.50
N SER A 142 5.50 -0.35 1.07
CA SER A 142 5.52 0.07 -0.32
C SER A 142 6.86 0.64 -0.72
N SER A 143 7.36 0.29 -1.90
CA SER A 143 8.50 0.98 -2.50
C SER A 143 8.15 2.40 -2.96
N ASN A 144 6.86 2.76 -3.12
CA ASN A 144 6.43 4.02 -3.74
C ASN A 144 6.12 5.13 -2.70
N PRO A 145 6.87 6.25 -2.69
CA PRO A 145 6.63 7.37 -1.76
C PRO A 145 5.23 7.97 -1.83
N TYR A 146 4.59 7.96 -3.01
CA TYR A 146 3.21 8.46 -3.14
C TYR A 146 2.20 7.56 -2.45
N ALA A 147 2.41 6.24 -2.44
CA ALA A 147 1.56 5.31 -1.72
C ALA A 147 1.66 5.55 -0.21
N ILE A 148 2.89 5.66 0.31
CA ILE A 148 3.14 6.02 1.71
C ILE A 148 2.46 7.35 2.07
N ALA A 149 2.68 8.40 1.27
CA ALA A 149 2.08 9.71 1.51
C ALA A 149 0.55 9.67 1.49
N ALA A 150 -0.04 8.89 0.57
CA ALA A 150 -1.49 8.72 0.48
C ALA A 150 -2.06 8.01 1.72
N VAL A 151 -1.42 6.95 2.21
CA VAL A 151 -1.82 6.25 3.44
C VAL A 151 -1.70 7.16 4.66
N LEU A 152 -0.58 7.87 4.81
CA LEU A 152 -0.38 8.81 5.92
C LEU A 152 -1.42 9.94 5.91
N ARG A 153 -1.81 10.41 4.72
CA ARG A 153 -2.84 11.44 4.56
C ARG A 153 -4.23 10.90 4.89
N ALA A 154 -4.56 9.68 4.45
CA ALA A 154 -5.88 9.11 4.63
C ALA A 154 -6.15 8.69 6.08
N PHE A 155 -5.17 8.10 6.76
CA PHE A 155 -5.36 7.48 8.08
C PHE A 155 -4.69 8.24 9.23
N GLY A 156 -3.80 9.17 8.92
CA GLY A 156 -3.04 9.94 9.91
C GLY A 156 -3.21 11.45 9.74
N SER A 157 -2.11 12.18 9.92
CA SER A 157 -2.06 13.63 9.69
C SER A 157 -1.16 14.00 8.52
N GLY A 158 -0.87 13.05 7.62
CA GLY A 158 0.11 13.20 6.55
C GLY A 158 1.56 13.20 7.02
N LEU A 159 2.46 13.66 6.15
CA LEU A 159 3.90 13.76 6.41
C LEU A 159 4.25 14.87 7.41
N GLU A 160 3.31 15.76 7.72
CA GLU A 160 3.48 16.93 8.60
C GLU A 160 3.60 16.57 10.08
N ARG A 161 3.25 15.34 10.48
CA ARG A 161 3.39 14.83 11.87
C ARG A 161 4.00 13.43 11.90
N VAL A 162 4.97 13.20 11.03
CA VAL A 162 5.53 11.87 10.80
C VAL A 162 6.29 11.32 12.01
N GLU A 163 6.76 12.16 12.92
CA GLU A 163 7.47 11.75 14.15
C GLU A 163 6.59 10.82 15.00
N LYS A 164 5.29 11.14 15.12
CA LYS A 164 4.34 10.28 15.84
C LYS A 164 4.09 8.95 15.13
N VAL A 165 4.11 8.95 13.80
CA VAL A 165 3.99 7.72 13.00
C VAL A 165 5.25 6.88 13.15
N LEU A 166 6.44 7.48 13.12
CA LEU A 166 7.71 6.79 13.34
C LEU A 166 7.78 6.20 14.75
N GLU A 167 7.33 6.91 15.77
CA GLU A 167 7.23 6.37 17.13
C GLU A 167 6.29 5.16 17.20
N MET A 168 5.11 5.27 16.59
CA MET A 168 4.15 4.17 16.52
C MET A 168 4.73 2.95 15.78
N THR A 169 5.41 3.21 14.67
CA THR A 169 6.08 2.21 13.83
C THR A 169 7.18 1.51 14.62
N ARG A 170 8.08 2.26 15.28
CA ARG A 170 9.16 1.72 16.10
C ARG A 170 8.65 0.76 17.17
N ARG A 171 7.62 1.15 17.90
CA ARG A 171 7.09 0.38 19.04
C ARG A 171 6.38 -0.89 18.63
N ASN A 172 5.70 -0.90 17.48
CA ASN A 172 4.70 -1.92 17.17
C ASN A 172 4.94 -2.69 15.88
N ALA A 173 5.69 -2.16 14.90
CA ALA A 173 5.72 -2.73 13.55
C ALA A 173 6.16 -4.20 13.54
N THR A 174 7.24 -4.55 14.23
CA THR A 174 7.75 -5.93 14.31
C THR A 174 6.67 -6.91 14.82
N ARG A 175 5.95 -6.54 15.89
CA ARG A 175 4.94 -7.41 16.51
C ARG A 175 3.66 -7.49 15.67
N VAL A 176 3.25 -6.37 15.08
CA VAL A 176 2.07 -6.31 14.20
C VAL A 176 2.31 -7.12 12.94
N MET A 177 3.47 -6.94 12.29
CA MET A 177 3.89 -7.72 11.13
C MET A 177 3.94 -9.21 11.44
N ALA A 178 4.57 -9.62 12.54
CA ALA A 178 4.64 -11.03 12.95
C ALA A 178 3.26 -11.69 13.17
N SER A 179 2.23 -10.89 13.51
CA SER A 179 0.84 -11.37 13.62
C SER A 179 0.01 -11.24 12.34
N CYS A 180 0.57 -10.64 11.28
CA CYS A 180 -0.13 -10.41 10.03
C CYS A 180 -0.50 -11.77 9.37
N PRO A 181 -1.72 -11.94 8.87
CA PRO A 181 -2.13 -13.14 8.14
C PRO A 181 -1.41 -13.31 6.80
N ILE A 182 -0.86 -12.23 6.25
CA ILE A 182 -0.19 -12.19 4.94
C ILE A 182 1.28 -12.60 5.10
N GLU A 183 1.70 -13.67 4.42
CA GLU A 183 3.00 -14.30 4.68
C GLU A 183 4.18 -13.39 4.35
N TYR A 184 4.18 -12.70 3.21
CA TYR A 184 5.30 -11.81 2.85
C TYR A 184 5.49 -10.73 3.92
N VAL A 185 4.39 -10.17 4.44
CA VAL A 185 4.43 -9.19 5.53
C VAL A 185 4.96 -9.81 6.81
N ARG A 186 4.46 -11.01 7.16
CA ARG A 186 4.84 -11.71 8.40
C ARG A 186 6.32 -12.03 8.46
N HIS A 187 6.89 -12.43 7.33
CA HIS A 187 8.28 -12.88 7.25
C HIS A 187 9.26 -11.76 6.85
N SER A 188 8.76 -10.56 6.54
CA SER A 188 9.61 -9.41 6.26
C SER A 188 10.37 -8.95 7.51
N THR A 189 11.62 -8.55 7.33
CA THR A 189 12.49 -8.13 8.43
C THR A 189 12.62 -6.62 8.46
N VAL A 190 12.25 -5.98 9.58
CA VAL A 190 12.40 -4.52 9.74
C VAL A 190 13.87 -4.10 9.65
N ARG A 191 14.13 -2.97 8.98
CA ARG A 191 15.48 -2.44 8.74
C ARG A 191 15.50 -0.92 8.84
N GLY A 192 16.63 -0.38 9.30
CA GLY A 192 16.89 1.05 9.41
C GLY A 192 17.07 1.54 10.84
N LYS A 193 17.55 2.77 10.97
CA LYS A 193 17.85 3.44 12.25
C LYS A 193 16.64 3.55 13.17
N LEU A 194 15.42 3.41 12.65
CA LEU A 194 14.23 3.40 13.49
C LEU A 194 14.18 2.18 14.43
N PHE A 195 14.74 1.04 14.03
CA PHE A 195 14.57 -0.25 14.72
C PHE A 195 15.84 -0.76 15.40
N SER A 196 16.99 -0.10 15.19
CA SER A 196 18.26 -0.50 15.76
C SER A 196 19.10 0.73 16.09
N ASP A 197 19.72 0.70 17.27
CA ASP A 197 20.67 1.74 17.73
C ASP A 197 22.03 1.66 17.04
N LYS A 198 22.17 0.85 15.99
CA LYS A 198 23.38 0.83 15.16
C LYS A 198 23.35 2.06 14.25
N ASP A 199 24.22 3.01 14.54
CA ASP A 199 24.29 4.32 13.88
C ASP A 199 24.60 4.26 12.36
N ASP A 200 25.05 3.11 11.85
CA ASP A 200 25.58 2.96 10.48
C ASP A 200 24.71 2.10 9.55
N ILE A 201 23.38 2.04 9.74
CA ILE A 201 22.52 1.38 8.74
C ILE A 201 22.35 2.31 7.53
N GLU A 202 23.23 2.10 6.56
CA GLU A 202 23.25 2.79 5.27
C GLU A 202 22.72 1.89 4.14
N ASP A 203 22.33 2.52 3.04
CA ASP A 203 22.14 1.85 1.76
C ASP A 203 23.50 1.58 1.09
N ILE A 204 23.48 1.08 -0.14
CA ILE A 204 24.70 0.75 -0.89
C ILE A 204 25.56 1.99 -1.23
N ASP A 205 24.97 3.20 -1.17
CA ASP A 205 25.61 4.47 -1.48
C ASP A 205 26.06 5.24 -0.21
N GLY A 206 25.94 4.64 0.97
CA GLY A 206 26.28 5.29 2.24
C GLY A 206 25.22 6.28 2.75
N LYS A 207 23.97 6.19 2.26
CA LYS A 207 22.88 7.09 2.68
C LYS A 207 22.05 6.45 3.78
N ALA A 208 21.57 7.27 4.71
CA ALA A 208 20.83 6.79 5.88
C ALA A 208 19.50 6.12 5.52
N VAL A 209 19.30 4.90 6.02
CA VAL A 209 18.03 4.17 5.98
C VAL A 209 17.31 4.35 7.31
N VAL A 210 16.08 4.84 7.30
CA VAL A 210 15.34 5.11 8.56
C VAL A 210 14.31 4.03 8.85
N SER A 211 13.32 3.82 7.97
CA SER A 211 12.22 2.87 8.21
C SER A 211 11.79 2.12 6.95
N CYS A 212 12.27 0.88 6.83
CA CYS A 212 11.85 -0.05 5.80
C CYS A 212 11.73 -1.48 6.37
N ALA A 213 11.30 -2.42 5.55
CA ALA A 213 11.51 -3.83 5.78
C ALA A 213 12.11 -4.48 4.54
N ASP A 214 12.99 -5.47 4.76
CA ASP A 214 13.43 -6.39 3.72
C ASP A 214 12.29 -7.37 3.43
N THR A 215 11.75 -7.24 2.23
CA THR A 215 10.62 -8.02 1.72
C THR A 215 11.06 -9.05 0.69
N GLY A 216 12.34 -9.04 0.29
CA GLY A 216 12.84 -9.80 -0.84
C GLY A 216 12.19 -9.42 -2.18
N PHE A 217 11.61 -8.22 -2.28
CA PHE A 217 10.87 -7.78 -3.45
C PHE A 217 11.70 -6.81 -4.30
N TRP A 218 12.39 -7.37 -5.31
CA TRP A 218 13.45 -6.70 -6.07
C TRP A 218 12.91 -5.89 -7.26
N VAL A 219 11.96 -5.00 -7.00
CA VAL A 219 11.42 -4.10 -8.04
C VAL A 219 12.38 -2.97 -8.37
N ASP A 220 12.27 -2.45 -9.57
CA ASP A 220 12.98 -1.25 -9.97
C ASP A 220 12.47 -0.04 -9.16
N HIS A 221 13.40 0.72 -8.60
CA HIS A 221 13.10 1.86 -7.74
C HIS A 221 13.10 3.20 -8.50
N GLN A 222 13.31 3.22 -9.82
CA GLN A 222 13.43 4.48 -10.59
C GLN A 222 12.16 5.32 -10.50
N GLU A 223 10.97 4.69 -10.58
CA GLU A 223 9.69 5.42 -10.41
C GLU A 223 9.58 6.01 -8.99
N SER A 224 10.00 5.24 -7.99
CA SER A 224 9.98 5.64 -6.58
C SER A 224 10.94 6.78 -6.29
N GLU A 225 12.16 6.74 -6.83
CA GLU A 225 13.13 7.81 -6.72
C GLU A 225 12.64 9.10 -7.40
N GLN A 226 12.01 8.98 -8.56
CA GLN A 226 11.43 10.12 -9.25
C GLN A 226 10.26 10.73 -8.46
N ALA A 227 9.41 9.89 -7.87
CA ALA A 227 8.35 10.34 -6.95
C ALA A 227 8.93 11.11 -5.77
N LEU A 228 10.02 10.59 -5.18
CA LEU A 228 10.70 11.24 -4.07
C LEU A 228 11.30 12.60 -4.46
N LYS A 229 11.93 12.71 -5.64
CA LYS A 229 12.45 13.97 -6.19
C LYS A 229 11.34 15.02 -6.33
N VAL A 230 10.17 14.62 -6.85
CA VAL A 230 9.01 15.53 -6.98
C VAL A 230 8.48 15.98 -5.61
N LEU A 231 8.42 15.08 -4.62
CA LEU A 231 8.02 15.45 -3.26
C LEU A 231 9.02 16.43 -2.63
N LYS A 232 10.33 16.15 -2.72
CA LYS A 232 11.41 17.01 -2.21
C LYS A 232 11.37 18.40 -2.87
N ALA A 233 11.13 18.48 -4.19
CA ALA A 233 10.98 19.74 -4.92
C ALA A 233 9.76 20.58 -4.45
N LYS A 234 8.73 19.94 -3.88
CA LYS A 234 7.59 20.62 -3.25
C LYS A 234 7.85 21.01 -1.79
N GLY A 235 9.09 20.91 -1.31
CA GLY A 235 9.48 21.24 0.07
C GLY A 235 9.17 20.15 1.10
N VAL A 236 8.77 18.95 0.65
CA VAL A 236 8.49 17.83 1.57
C VAL A 236 9.81 17.24 2.08
N LYS A 237 10.01 17.26 3.40
CA LYS A 237 11.10 16.53 4.05
C LYS A 237 10.74 15.05 4.16
N TRP A 238 11.48 14.20 3.46
CA TRP A 238 11.23 12.76 3.48
C TRP A 238 11.80 12.10 4.74
N PRO A 239 10.99 11.44 5.56
CA PRO A 239 11.41 11.00 6.89
C PRO A 239 11.86 9.54 6.96
N LEU A 240 11.64 8.74 5.90
CA LEU A 240 11.89 7.30 5.93
C LEU A 240 13.31 6.90 5.46
N GLY A 241 14.13 7.89 5.11
CA GLY A 241 15.47 7.67 4.57
C GLY A 241 15.44 7.16 3.13
N GLU A 242 16.57 6.63 2.70
CA GLU A 242 16.70 5.96 1.40
C GLU A 242 16.17 4.52 1.46
N LEU A 243 15.86 3.97 0.29
CA LEU A 243 15.27 2.63 0.16
C LEU A 243 16.28 1.65 -0.46
N PRO A 244 16.86 0.74 0.32
CA PRO A 244 17.72 -0.31 -0.23
C PRO A 244 16.96 -1.21 -1.21
N GLN A 245 17.68 -1.78 -2.17
CA GLN A 245 17.14 -2.80 -3.07
C GLN A 245 16.54 -3.99 -2.29
N GLY A 246 15.43 -4.52 -2.78
CA GLY A 246 14.69 -5.63 -2.13
C GLY A 246 13.89 -5.23 -0.89
N CYS A 247 13.96 -3.96 -0.47
CA CYS A 247 13.20 -3.44 0.67
C CYS A 247 12.00 -2.60 0.22
N GLU A 248 11.03 -2.46 1.12
CA GLU A 248 9.90 -1.53 0.98
C GLU A 248 9.84 -0.58 2.18
N PHE A 249 9.44 0.68 1.97
CA PHE A 249 9.23 1.61 3.08
C PHE A 249 8.14 1.09 4.00
N LEU A 250 8.34 1.25 5.30
CA LEU A 250 7.45 0.74 6.33
C LEU A 250 6.87 1.88 7.16
N VAL A 251 5.54 1.94 7.24
CA VAL A 251 4.84 2.79 8.20
C VAL A 251 3.68 2.05 8.85
N LEU A 252 3.46 2.33 10.14
CA LEU A 252 2.29 1.91 10.91
C LEU A 252 1.66 3.15 11.55
N VAL A 253 0.45 3.47 11.12
CA VAL A 253 -0.30 4.65 11.54
C VAL A 253 -1.30 4.25 12.61
N GLU A 254 -1.32 5.00 13.73
CA GLU A 254 -2.43 4.92 14.67
C GLU A 254 -3.59 5.80 14.19
N VAL A 255 -4.75 5.19 13.96
CA VAL A 255 -5.96 5.90 13.53
C VAL A 255 -6.59 6.52 14.77
N ARG A 256 -6.76 7.84 14.75
CA ARG A 256 -7.52 8.52 15.81
C ARG A 256 -9.00 8.49 15.48
N ASP A 257 -9.80 7.98 16.41
CA ASP A 257 -11.23 8.23 16.42
C ASP A 257 -11.46 9.73 16.51
N GLY A 258 -12.03 10.35 15.46
CA GLY A 258 -12.36 11.78 15.50
C GLY A 258 -12.37 12.56 14.19
N MET A 259 -11.98 11.98 13.05
CA MET A 259 -12.11 12.67 11.75
C MET A 259 -13.09 11.94 10.84
N ARG A 260 -14.37 11.92 11.24
CA ARG A 260 -15.45 11.86 10.24
C ARG A 260 -15.35 13.18 9.47
N VAL A 261 -14.85 13.14 8.24
CA VAL A 261 -15.09 14.23 7.31
C VAL A 261 -16.61 14.32 7.19
N GLY A 262 -17.18 15.44 7.62
CA GLY A 262 -18.61 15.65 7.60
C GLY A 262 -19.16 15.28 6.23
N SER A 263 -20.12 14.36 6.24
CA SER A 263 -20.97 14.09 5.09
C SER A 263 -21.62 15.41 4.69
N ILE A 264 -21.13 16.05 3.64
CA ILE A 264 -21.82 17.16 3.00
C ILE A 264 -22.96 16.55 2.18
N TYR A 265 -24.08 16.27 2.84
CA TYR A 265 -25.36 16.25 2.14
C TYR A 265 -25.94 17.66 2.24
N PRO A 266 -26.18 18.36 1.14
CA PRO A 266 -26.96 19.59 1.18
C PRO A 266 -28.39 19.21 1.54
N HIS A 267 -28.88 19.76 2.65
CA HIS A 267 -30.31 19.79 2.94
C HIS A 267 -31.01 20.53 1.79
N MET A 268 -31.85 19.80 1.07
CA MET A 268 -32.93 20.40 0.32
C MET A 268 -33.91 21.02 1.31
N VAL A 269 -34.07 22.34 1.22
CA VAL A 269 -35.31 23.05 1.54
C VAL A 269 -35.76 23.71 0.24
#